data_AF-A0AA42ZB83-F1
#
_entry.id   AF-A0AA42ZB83-F1
#
_cell.length_a   1.000
_cell.length_b   1.000
_cell.length_c   1.000
_cell.angle_alpha   90.00
_cell.angle_beta   90.00
_cell.angle_gamma   90.00
#
_symmetry.space_group_name_H-M   'P 1'
#
loop_
_entity.id
_entity.type
_entity.pdbx_description
1 polymer ?
#
loop_
_entity_poly.entity_id
_entity_poly.type
_entity_poly.pdbx_seq_one_letter_code
_entity_poly.pdbx_strand_id
1 'polypeptide(L)'
;MSYKNVLAIGIIVFILELILMGLWFYQVQPETQAALDIFMVIPILFGINLLLGLLFYFVKKPVGLLFLANSILCPLLFYAVWIMWFTYWSG
;
A
#
# COMPACT_ATOMS: atom_id res chain seq x y z
N MET A 1 17.88 -11.22 -12.44
CA MET A 1 16.48 -11.68 -12.30
C MET A 1 15.77 -11.35 -13.61
N SER A 2 15.05 -12.29 -14.22
CA SER A 2 14.31 -12.01 -15.46
C SER A 2 13.17 -11.01 -15.20
N TYR A 3 12.88 -10.13 -16.16
CA TYR A 3 11.75 -9.20 -16.12
C TYR A 3 10.43 -9.89 -15.73
N LYS A 4 10.20 -11.09 -16.27
CA LYS A 4 9.01 -11.91 -15.96
C LYS A 4 8.89 -12.24 -14.47
N ASN A 5 10.01 -12.52 -13.80
CA ASN A 5 10.03 -12.87 -12.39
C ASN A 5 9.80 -11.63 -11.52
N VAL A 6 10.36 -10.48 -11.93
CA VAL A 6 10.14 -9.19 -11.25
C VAL A 6 8.67 -8.78 -11.35
N LEU A 7 8.08 -8.90 -12.54
CA LEU A 7 6.66 -8.63 -12.77
C LEU A 7 5.77 -9.56 -11.93
N ALA A 8 6.05 -10.86 -11.90
CA ALA A 8 5.29 -11.81 -11.10
C ALA A 8 5.36 -11.48 -9.60
N ILE A 9 6.53 -11.11 -9.07
CA ILE A 9 6.69 -10.65 -7.68
C ILE A 9 5.87 -9.39 -7.43
N GLY A 10 5.93 -8.41 -8.34
CA GLY A 10 5.15 -7.17 -8.21
C GLY A 10 3.65 -7.44 -8.15
N ILE A 11 3.12 -8.31 -9.01
CA ILE A 11 1.70 -8.69 -9.02
C ILE A 11 1.31 -9.40 -7.71
N ILE A 12 2.14 -10.32 -7.22
CA ILE A 12 1.87 -11.03 -5.96
C ILE A 12 1.85 -10.06 -4.78
N VAL A 13 2.83 -9.17 -4.69
CA VAL A 13 2.90 -8.14 -3.65
C VAL A 13 1.65 -7.25 -3.70
N PHE A 14 1.27 -6.81 -4.90
CA PHE A 14 0.09 -5.98 -5.11
C PHE A 14 -1.21 -6.66 -4.65
N ILE A 15 -1.42 -7.92 -5.02
CA ILE A 15 -2.62 -8.69 -4.62
C ILE A 15 -2.65 -8.87 -3.11
N LEU A 16 -1.52 -9.23 -2.50
CA LEU A 16 -1.41 -9.37 -1.05
C LEU A 16 -1.73 -8.06 -0.35
N GLU A 17 -1.25 -6.94 -0.87
CA GLU A 17 -1.51 -5.62 -0.31
C GLU A 17 -3.01 -5.28 -0.31
N LEU A 18 -3.70 -5.51 -1.42
CA LEU A 18 -5.15 -5.31 -1.51
C LEU A 18 -5.92 -6.19 -0.52
N ILE A 19 -5.54 -7.47 -0.40
CA ILE A 19 -6.18 -8.40 0.53
C ILE A 19 -5.96 -7.95 1.98
N LEU A 20 -4.72 -7.64 2.36
CA LEU A 20 -4.37 -7.20 3.71
C LEU A 20 -5.07 -5.90 4.07
N MET A 21 -5.14 -4.95 3.13
CA MET A 21 -5.85 -3.70 3.30
C MET A 21 -7.34 -3.94 3.52
N GLY A 22 -7.99 -4.72 2.65
CA GLY A 22 -9.40 -5.06 2.80
C GLY A 22 -9.71 -5.78 4.12
N LEU A 23 -8.84 -6.73 4.53
CA LEU A 23 -8.96 -7.41 5.82
C LEU A 23 -8.81 -6.46 7.00
N TRP A 24 -7.88 -5.51 6.93
CA TRP A 24 -7.70 -4.52 7.98
C TRP A 24 -8.95 -3.64 8.15
N PHE A 25 -9.51 -3.14 7.05
CA PHE A 25 -10.78 -2.37 7.10
C PHE A 25 -11.94 -3.18 7.66
N TYR A 26 -12.05 -4.46 7.27
CA TYR A 26 -13.10 -5.35 7.77
C TYR A 26 -12.99 -5.60 9.28
N GLN A 27 -11.77 -5.68 9.82
CA GLN A 27 -11.53 -5.91 11.24
C GLN A 27 -11.66 -4.64 12.08
N VAL A 28 -11.07 -3.54 11.62
CA VAL A 28 -11.03 -2.27 12.37
C VAL A 28 -12.36 -1.54 12.28
N GLN A 29 -13.09 -1.70 11.18
CA GLN A 29 -14.36 -1.02 10.88
C GLN A 29 -14.31 0.46 11.28
N PRO A 30 -13.40 1.25 10.69
CA PRO A 30 -13.13 2.59 11.19
C PRO A 30 -14.40 3.46 11.13
N GLU A 31 -14.73 4.03 12.30
CA GLU A 31 -15.87 4.94 12.47
C GLU A 31 -15.62 6.28 11.77
N THR A 32 -16.68 7.01 11.42
CA THR A 32 -16.58 8.30 10.70
C THR A 32 -15.70 9.33 11.42
N GLN A 33 -15.60 9.27 12.75
CA GLN A 33 -14.70 10.12 13.53
C GLN A 33 -13.21 9.80 13.33
N ALA A 34 -12.89 8.56 12.97
CA ALA A 34 -11.54 8.15 12.61
C ALA A 34 -11.14 8.57 11.19
N ALA A 35 -12.05 9.17 10.39
CA ALA A 35 -11.80 9.55 8.99
C ALA A 35 -10.56 10.44 8.79
N LEU A 36 -10.15 11.22 9.81
CA LEU A 36 -8.96 12.07 9.79
C LEU A 36 -7.65 11.29 9.95
N ASP A 37 -7.68 10.06 10.47
CA ASP A 37 -6.48 9.24 10.68
C ASP A 37 -5.77 8.91 9.37
N ILE A 38 -6.45 9.03 8.23
CA ILE A 38 -5.86 8.91 6.90
C ILE A 38 -4.67 9.85 6.69
N PHE A 39 -4.71 11.05 7.26
CA PHE A 39 -3.63 12.02 7.15
C PHE A 39 -2.37 11.58 7.87
N MET A 40 -2.47 10.66 8.83
CA MET A 40 -1.34 10.04 9.50
C MET A 40 -0.91 8.73 8.81
N VAL A 41 -1.87 7.91 8.38
CA VAL A 41 -1.60 6.60 7.76
C VAL A 41 -0.90 6.74 6.41
N ILE A 42 -1.33 7.68 5.55
CA ILE A 42 -0.74 7.87 4.21
C ILE A 42 0.75 8.21 4.26
N PRO A 43 1.22 9.19 5.06
CA PRO A 43 2.65 9.46 5.20
C PRO A 43 3.45 8.27 5.74
N ILE A 44 2.88 7.49 6.66
CA ILE A 44 3.53 6.28 7.20
C ILE A 44 3.70 5.23 6.10
N LEU A 45 2.64 4.95 5.33
CA LEU A 45 2.70 4.00 4.21
C LEU A 45 3.67 4.45 3.13
N PHE A 46 3.68 5.75 2.79
CA PHE A 46 4.64 6.34 1.86
C PHE A 46 6.07 6.17 2.37
N GLY A 47 6.33 6.56 3.62
CA GLY A 47 7.65 6.49 4.25
C GLY A 47 8.20 5.07 4.32
N ILE A 48 7.40 4.10 4.77
CA ILE A 48 7.81 2.70 4.88
C ILE A 48 8.16 2.13 3.50
N ASN A 49 7.30 2.33 2.50
CA ASN A 49 7.56 1.82 1.15
C ASN A 49 8.76 2.51 0.50
N LEU A 50 8.96 3.81 0.73
CA LEU A 50 10.12 4.55 0.24
C LEU A 50 11.42 4.02 0.89
N LEU A 51 11.42 3.80 2.20
CA LEU A 51 12.55 3.21 2.92
C LEU A 51 12.89 1.81 2.42
N LEU A 52 11.87 0.96 2.19
CA LEU A 52 12.05 -0.36 1.59
C LEU A 52 12.62 -0.26 0.17
N GLY A 53 12.09 0.64 -0.65
CA GLY A 53 12.60 0.91 -2.01
C GLY A 53 14.06 1.34 -2.01
N LEU A 54 14.43 2.25 -1.10
CA LEU A 54 15.80 2.72 -0.92
C LEU A 54 16.73 1.57 -0.47
N LEU A 55 16.29 0.75 0.48
CA LEU A 55 17.06 -0.40 0.97
C LEU A 55 17.31 -1.41 -0.15
N PHE A 56 16.31 -1.73 -0.97
CA PHE A 56 16.47 -2.64 -2.10
C PHE A 56 17.28 -2.03 -3.26
N TYR A 57 17.27 -0.71 -3.40
CA TYR A 57 18.12 0.01 -4.34
C TYR A 57 19.61 -0.19 -4.01
N PHE A 58 20.01 -0.10 -2.74
CA PHE A 58 21.40 -0.35 -2.31
C PHE A 58 21.86 -1.79 -2.54
N VAL A 59 20.95 -2.77 -2.50
CA VAL A 59 21.26 -4.19 -2.81
C VAL A 59 21.36 -4.45 -4.33
N LYS A 60 21.28 -3.40 -5.17
CA LYS A 60 21.27 -3.47 -6.65
C LYS A 60 20.27 -4.49 -7.22
N LYS A 61 19.16 -4.71 -6.51
CA LYS A 61 18.14 -5.65 -6.95
C LYS A 61 17.13 -4.91 -7.84
N PRO A 62 16.69 -5.51 -8.96
CA PRO A 62 15.68 -4.89 -9.83
C PRO A 62 14.32 -4.69 -9.14
N VAL A 63 14.10 -5.29 -7.96
CA VAL A 63 12.93 -5.05 -7.11
C VAL A 63 12.91 -3.67 -6.46
N GLY A 64 14.04 -2.95 -6.36
CA GLY A 64 14.06 -1.61 -5.76
C GLY A 64 13.13 -0.62 -6.47
N LEU A 65 13.04 -0.71 -7.81
CA LEU A 65 12.13 0.12 -8.60
C LEU A 65 10.65 -0.23 -8.33
N LEU A 66 10.35 -1.51 -8.07
CA LEU A 66 8.99 -1.92 -7.72
C LEU A 66 8.56 -1.33 -6.39
N PHE A 67 9.41 -1.39 -5.36
CA PHE A 67 9.08 -0.79 -4.06
C PHE A 67 9.02 0.73 -4.12
N LEU A 68 9.81 1.37 -4.98
CA LEU A 68 9.73 2.81 -5.21
C LEU A 68 8.41 3.19 -5.90
N ALA A 69 7.99 2.45 -6.92
CA ALA A 69 6.65 2.62 -7.50
C ALA A 69 5.54 2.33 -6.47
N ASN A 70 5.72 1.29 -5.65
CA ASN A 70 4.80 0.94 -4.58
C ASN A 70 4.67 2.03 -3.51
N SER A 71 5.73 2.80 -3.27
CA SER A 71 5.67 3.93 -2.33
C SER A 71 4.64 4.98 -2.70
N ILE A 72 4.30 5.08 -3.98
CA ILE A 72 3.28 5.99 -4.48
C ILE A 72 1.94 5.26 -4.63
N LEU A 73 1.95 4.05 -5.21
CA LEU A 73 0.72 3.29 -5.47
C LEU A 73 0.01 2.86 -4.20
N CYS A 74 0.75 2.39 -3.18
CA CYS A 74 0.19 1.90 -1.93
C CYS A 74 -0.64 2.97 -1.19
N PRO A 75 -0.12 4.18 -0.92
CA PRO A 75 -0.91 5.22 -0.27
C PRO A 75 -2.11 5.69 -1.11
N LEU A 76 -1.99 5.72 -2.45
CA LEU A 76 -3.09 6.10 -3.33
C LEU A 76 -4.23 5.06 -3.30
N LEU A 77 -3.89 3.78 -3.32
CA LEU A 77 -4.88 2.70 -3.21
C LEU A 77 -5.51 2.68 -1.83
N PHE A 78 -4.73 2.88 -0.78
CA PHE A 78 -5.25 3.02 0.57
C PHE A 78 -6.24 4.18 0.66
N TYR A 79 -5.90 5.34 0.08
CA TYR A 79 -6.81 6.48 0.02
C TYR A 79 -8.11 6.16 -0.71
N ALA A 80 -8.03 5.47 -1.85
CA ALA A 80 -9.21 5.06 -2.61
C ALA A 80 -10.10 4.09 -1.80
N VAL A 81 -9.52 3.07 -1.18
CA VAL A 81 -10.25 2.11 -0.32
C VAL A 81 -10.85 2.80 0.89
N TRP A 82 -10.14 3.74 1.50
CA TRP A 82 -10.63 4.53 2.62
C TRP A 82 -11.86 5.35 2.25
N ILE A 83 -11.83 6.10 1.15
CA ILE A 83 -13.01 6.84 0.69
C ILE A 83 -14.18 5.89 0.43
N MET A 84 -13.93 4.76 -0.25
CA MET A 84 -14.97 3.78 -0.50
C MET A 84 -15.57 3.25 0.81
N TRP A 85 -14.75 2.95 1.82
CA TRP A 85 -15.21 2.54 3.16
C TRP A 85 -16.23 3.52 3.74
N PHE A 86 -15.86 4.81 3.81
CA PHE A 86 -16.73 5.84 4.39
C PHE A 86 -17.95 6.18 3.53
N THR A 87 -17.89 5.89 2.23
CA THR A 87 -19.00 6.18 1.31
C THR A 87 -20.08 5.09 1.36
N TYR A 88 -19.69 3.83 1.52
CA TYR A 88 -20.60 2.68 1.35
C TYR A 88 -20.81 1.83 2.60
N TRP A 89 -19.91 1.88 3.58
CA TRP A 89 -19.93 0.95 4.73
C TRP A 89 -19.96 1.61 6.11
N SER A 90 -19.49 2.85 6.27
CA SER A 90 -19.48 3.53 7.59
C SER A 90 -20.81 4.22 7.96
N GLY A 91 -21.92 3.85 7.30
CA GLY A 91 -23.24 4.46 7.49
C GLY A 91 -24.05 3.81 8.61
#